data_AF-A0A5C3NZI5-F1
#
_entry.id   AF-A0A5C3NZI5-F1
#
_cell.length_a   1.000
_cell.length_b   1.000
_cell.length_c   1.000
_cell.angle_alpha   90.00
_cell.angle_beta   90.00
_cell.angle_gamma   90.00
#
_symmetry.space_group_name_H-M   'P 1'
#
loop_
_entity.id
_entity.type
_entity.pdbx_description
1 polymer ?
#
loop_
_entity_poly.entity_id
_entity_poly.type
_entity_poly.pdbx_seq_one_letter_code
_entity_poly.pdbx_strand_id
1 'polypeptide(L)'
;MASHTARLARVFTPEYVRRINAQIVHPAHSQVVKPNELESALARPLNVSRYEPERPAEYLAATLSYGLIKGHPFLDGNKRTAFFLANEYLRALGHPGLLEGCQSRGDLERVADRHINAAAGQLDVNGLLGMTPS
;
A
#
# COMPACT_ATOMS: atom_id res chain seq x y z
N MET A 1 -18.41 1.79 1.67
CA MET A 1 -17.02 1.72 1.16
C MET A 1 -16.86 0.84 -0.09
N ALA A 2 -17.48 -0.35 -0.18
CA ALA A 2 -17.29 -1.28 -1.31
C ALA A 2 -17.49 -0.68 -2.72
N SER A 3 -18.46 0.23 -2.91
CA SER A 3 -18.67 0.92 -4.19
C SER A 3 -17.50 1.82 -4.60
N HIS A 4 -16.84 2.46 -3.64
CA HIS A 4 -15.68 3.32 -3.87
C HIS A 4 -14.47 2.46 -4.21
N THR A 5 -14.23 1.40 -3.45
CA THR A 5 -13.17 0.43 -3.71
C THR A 5 -13.29 -0.21 -5.10
N ALA A 6 -14.50 -0.54 -5.54
CA ALA A 6 -14.73 -1.07 -6.88
C ALA A 6 -14.34 -0.09 -8.00
N ARG A 7 -14.49 1.23 -7.77
CA ARG A 7 -13.97 2.24 -8.71
C ARG A 7 -12.45 2.32 -8.65
N LEU A 8 -11.87 2.30 -7.45
CA LEU A 8 -10.41 2.35 -7.28
C LEU A 8 -9.71 1.15 -7.90
N ALA A 9 -10.31 -0.04 -7.88
CA ALA A 9 -9.79 -1.21 -8.59
C ALA A 9 -9.66 -1.01 -10.12
N ARG A 10 -10.41 -0.07 -10.70
CA ARG A 10 -10.31 0.31 -12.12
C ARG A 10 -9.24 1.38 -12.38
N VAL A 11 -8.79 2.07 -11.33
CA VAL A 11 -7.77 3.13 -11.40
C VAL A 11 -6.39 2.56 -11.06
N PHE A 12 -6.30 1.83 -9.95
CA PHE A 12 -5.08 1.19 -9.43
C PHE A 12 -4.81 -0.12 -10.17
N THR A 13 -4.64 -0.03 -11.48
CA THR A 13 -4.35 -1.17 -12.36
C THR A 13 -2.85 -1.55 -12.31
N PRO A 14 -2.47 -2.77 -12.74
CA PRO A 14 -1.05 -3.14 -12.83
C PRO A 14 -0.22 -2.17 -13.68
N GLU A 15 -0.79 -1.63 -14.77
CA GLU A 15 -0.10 -0.67 -15.64
C GLU A 15 0.07 0.69 -14.97
N TYR A 16 -0.94 1.19 -14.25
CA TYR A 16 -0.79 2.40 -13.43
C TYR A 16 0.36 2.24 -12.43
N VAL A 17 0.37 1.13 -11.70
CA VAL A 17 1.37 0.87 -10.65
C VAL A 17 2.77 0.67 -11.24
N ARG A 18 2.90 0.05 -12.41
CA ARG A 18 4.16 -0.02 -13.17
C ARG A 18 4.73 1.36 -13.48
N ARG A 19 3.91 2.29 -13.96
CA ARG A 19 4.35 3.66 -14.27
C ARG A 19 4.78 4.42 -13.03
N ILE A 20 4.04 4.28 -11.94
CA ILE A 20 4.42 4.86 -10.65
C ILE A 20 5.76 4.29 -10.16
N ASN A 21 5.94 2.96 -10.20
CA ASN A 21 7.21 2.34 -9.84
C ASN A 21 8.36 2.85 -10.70
N ALA A 22 8.16 3.00 -12.02
CA ALA A 22 9.16 3.57 -12.93
C ALA A 22 9.60 4.99 -12.53
N GLN A 23 8.69 5.83 -12.09
CA GLN A 23 9.03 7.16 -11.56
C GLN A 23 9.79 7.07 -10.24
N ILE A 24 9.38 6.17 -9.35
CA ILE A 24 9.97 6.00 -8.01
C ILE A 24 11.40 5.48 -8.04
N VAL A 25 11.72 4.59 -8.99
CA VAL A 25 13.04 3.95 -9.06
C VAL A 25 14.02 4.66 -9.99
N HIS A 26 13.57 5.69 -10.72
CA HIS A 26 14.43 6.47 -11.60
C HIS A 26 15.70 6.98 -10.85
N PRO A 27 16.91 6.84 -11.43
CA PRO A 27 17.21 6.47 -12.82
C PRO A 27 17.30 4.98 -13.13
N ALA A 28 17.05 4.09 -12.16
CA ALA A 28 17.04 2.65 -12.40
C ALA A 28 15.85 2.23 -13.30
N HIS A 29 15.97 1.08 -13.96
CA HIS A 29 14.92 0.52 -14.80
C HIS A 29 13.86 -0.21 -13.96
N SER A 30 12.59 0.17 -14.13
CA SER A 30 11.48 -0.55 -13.52
C SER A 30 11.17 -1.85 -14.25
N GLN A 31 11.07 -2.94 -13.50
CA GLN A 31 10.73 -4.25 -14.04
C GLN A 31 9.80 -4.97 -13.08
N VAL A 32 8.69 -5.50 -13.60
CA VAL A 32 7.85 -6.45 -12.86
C VAL A 32 8.47 -7.84 -13.01
N VAL A 33 8.83 -8.44 -11.88
CA VAL A 33 9.42 -9.79 -11.80
C VAL A 33 8.41 -10.83 -11.33
N LYS A 34 7.34 -10.41 -10.64
CA LYS A 34 6.24 -11.30 -10.20
C LYS A 34 4.88 -10.67 -10.51
N PRO A 35 4.37 -10.81 -11.75
CA PRO A 35 3.10 -10.17 -12.14
C PRO A 35 1.90 -10.67 -11.33
N ASN A 36 1.84 -11.96 -11.00
CA ASN A 36 0.74 -12.52 -10.21
C ASN A 36 0.68 -11.94 -8.79
N GLU A 37 1.83 -11.64 -8.19
CA GLU A 37 1.90 -10.99 -6.87
C GLU A 37 1.41 -9.54 -6.94
N LEU A 38 1.71 -8.84 -8.04
CA LEU A 38 1.21 -7.49 -8.28
C LEU A 38 -0.32 -7.48 -8.38
N GLU A 39 -0.89 -8.36 -9.21
CA GLU A 39 -2.34 -8.49 -9.36
C GLU A 39 -3.02 -8.88 -8.05
N SER A 40 -2.44 -9.84 -7.33
CA SER A 40 -2.95 -10.28 -6.02
C SER A 40 -2.95 -9.14 -5.00
N ALA A 41 -1.89 -8.33 -4.95
CA ALA A 41 -1.83 -7.18 -4.07
C ALA A 41 -2.89 -6.11 -4.41
N LEU A 42 -3.15 -5.87 -5.70
CA LEU A 42 -4.13 -4.88 -6.15
C LEU A 42 -5.59 -5.34 -5.97
N ALA A 43 -5.84 -6.64 -5.98
CA ALA A 43 -7.16 -7.21 -5.72
C ALA A 43 -7.55 -7.19 -4.23
N ARG A 44 -6.57 -7.26 -3.31
CA ARG A 44 -6.78 -7.39 -1.87
C ARG A 44 -7.74 -6.35 -1.27
N PRO A 45 -7.59 -5.03 -1.50
CA PRO A 45 -8.48 -4.03 -0.92
C PRO A 45 -9.95 -4.23 -1.31
N LEU A 46 -10.21 -4.61 -2.57
CA LEU A 46 -11.57 -4.91 -3.03
C LEU A 46 -12.14 -6.14 -2.36
N ASN A 47 -11.36 -7.21 -2.27
CA ASN A 47 -11.77 -8.43 -1.60
C ASN A 47 -12.12 -8.15 -0.14
N VAL A 48 -11.23 -7.48 0.61
CA VAL A 48 -11.47 -7.11 2.01
C VAL A 48 -12.70 -6.23 2.14
N SER A 49 -12.88 -5.22 1.29
CA SER A 49 -14.06 -4.34 1.36
C SER A 49 -15.40 -5.04 1.11
N ARG A 50 -15.38 -6.22 0.46
CA ARG A 50 -16.57 -7.04 0.18
C ARG A 50 -16.85 -8.05 1.28
N TYR A 51 -15.81 -8.70 1.79
CA TYR A 51 -15.93 -9.80 2.74
C TYR A 51 -15.80 -9.37 4.20
N GLU A 52 -15.14 -8.24 4.47
CA GLU A 52 -14.94 -7.64 5.81
C GLU A 52 -15.36 -6.14 5.76
N PRO A 53 -16.64 -5.83 5.54
CA PRO A 53 -17.12 -4.46 5.29
C PRO A 53 -16.95 -3.49 6.48
N GLU A 54 -16.73 -4.00 7.68
CA GLU A 54 -16.46 -3.24 8.91
C GLU A 54 -15.03 -2.70 8.99
N ARG A 55 -14.12 -3.19 8.15
CA ARG A 55 -12.72 -2.74 8.16
C ARG A 55 -12.60 -1.30 7.70
N PRO A 56 -11.78 -0.48 8.41
CA PRO A 56 -11.64 0.93 8.08
C PRO A 56 -10.76 1.15 6.83
N ALA A 57 -10.78 2.36 6.27
CA ALA A 57 -10.06 2.70 5.03
C ALA A 57 -8.55 2.44 5.14
N GLU A 58 -7.99 2.71 6.31
CA GLU A 58 -6.61 2.48 6.68
C GLU A 58 -6.25 1.01 6.56
N TYR A 59 -7.14 0.11 6.98
CA TYR A 59 -6.94 -1.34 6.84
C TYR A 59 -6.89 -1.74 5.36
N LEU A 60 -7.76 -1.18 4.52
CA LEU A 60 -7.73 -1.45 3.08
C LEU A 60 -6.40 -1.00 2.45
N ALA A 61 -5.93 0.20 2.77
CA ALA A 61 -4.65 0.71 2.31
C ALA A 61 -3.45 -0.12 2.83
N ALA A 62 -3.52 -0.56 4.09
CA ALA A 62 -2.51 -1.44 4.68
C ALA A 62 -2.43 -2.80 3.97
N THR A 63 -3.58 -3.38 3.57
CA THR A 63 -3.58 -4.67 2.83
C THR A 63 -2.95 -4.55 1.43
N LEU A 64 -3.15 -3.41 0.75
CA LEU A 64 -2.47 -3.08 -0.51
C LEU A 64 -0.95 -2.97 -0.29
N SER A 65 -0.55 -2.17 0.70
CA SER A 65 0.86 -1.94 1.03
C SER A 65 1.56 -3.25 1.39
N TYR A 66 0.98 -4.02 2.31
CA TYR A 66 1.50 -5.30 2.75
C TYR A 66 1.64 -6.30 1.59
N GLY A 67 0.63 -6.39 0.72
CA GLY A 67 0.66 -7.26 -0.45
C GLY A 67 1.82 -6.95 -1.40
N LEU A 68 2.06 -5.66 -1.67
CA LEU A 68 3.18 -5.22 -2.52
C LEU A 68 4.53 -5.44 -1.84
N ILE A 69 4.63 -5.16 -0.54
CA ILE A 69 5.86 -5.35 0.22
C ILE A 69 6.24 -6.83 0.26
N LYS A 70 5.32 -7.73 0.63
CA LYS A 70 5.60 -9.16 0.77
C LYS A 70 5.69 -9.89 -0.56
N GLY A 71 4.89 -9.49 -1.55
CA GLY A 71 4.92 -10.09 -2.88
C GLY A 71 6.24 -9.82 -3.61
N HIS A 72 6.89 -8.68 -3.32
CA HIS A 72 8.04 -8.18 -4.07
C HIS A 72 7.83 -8.25 -5.60
N PRO A 73 6.74 -7.67 -6.14
CA PRO A 73 6.42 -7.80 -7.56
C PRO A 73 7.42 -7.08 -8.48
N PHE A 74 8.14 -6.08 -8.00
CA PHE A 74 9.13 -5.32 -8.76
C PHE A 74 10.56 -5.73 -8.43
N LEU A 75 11.47 -5.55 -9.39
CA LEU A 75 12.91 -5.75 -9.19
C LEU A 75 13.46 -4.82 -8.09
N ASP A 76 13.04 -3.55 -8.08
CA ASP A 76 13.36 -2.58 -7.04
C ASP A 76 12.15 -1.69 -6.72
N GLY A 77 12.20 -1.02 -5.58
CA GLY A 77 11.24 0.03 -5.21
C GLY A 77 9.96 -0.47 -4.57
N ASN A 78 9.84 -1.76 -4.24
CA ASN A 78 8.62 -2.36 -3.68
C ASN A 78 8.09 -1.59 -2.46
N LYS A 79 8.94 -1.31 -1.46
CA LYS A 79 8.56 -0.54 -0.26
C LYS A 79 8.11 0.88 -0.59
N ARG A 80 8.87 1.58 -1.43
CA ARG A 80 8.59 2.98 -1.83
C ARG A 80 7.29 3.08 -2.63
N THR A 81 7.07 2.11 -3.51
CA THR A 81 5.85 1.98 -4.32
C THR A 81 4.64 1.64 -3.46
N ALA A 82 4.79 0.71 -2.52
CA ALA A 82 3.74 0.34 -1.57
C ALA A 82 3.32 1.52 -0.69
N PHE A 83 4.30 2.25 -0.15
CA PHE A 83 4.07 3.46 0.64
C PHE A 83 3.28 4.52 -0.15
N PHE A 84 3.76 4.85 -1.35
CA PHE A 84 3.10 5.83 -2.22
C PHE A 84 1.66 5.41 -2.54
N LEU A 85 1.46 4.16 -2.94
CA LEU A 85 0.13 3.67 -3.32
C LEU A 85 -0.83 3.62 -2.14
N ALA A 86 -0.39 3.24 -0.95
CA ALA A 86 -1.23 3.26 0.24
C ALA A 86 -1.67 4.68 0.60
N ASN A 87 -0.77 5.67 0.49
CA ASN A 87 -1.09 7.08 0.66
C ASN A 87 -2.15 7.56 -0.36
N GLU A 88 -1.91 7.32 -1.64
CA GLU A 88 -2.84 7.75 -2.70
C GLU A 88 -4.18 7.02 -2.62
N TYR A 89 -4.17 5.76 -2.19
CA TYR A 89 -5.39 4.99 -2.02
C TYR A 89 -6.28 5.56 -0.90
N LEU A 90 -5.70 5.98 0.23
CA LEU A 90 -6.42 6.69 1.30
C LEU A 90 -7.03 8.00 0.81
N ARG A 91 -6.22 8.82 0.14
CA ARG A 91 -6.67 10.11 -0.41
C ARG A 91 -7.81 9.93 -1.41
N ALA A 92 -7.72 8.90 -2.27
CA ALA A 92 -8.76 8.58 -3.25
C ALA A 92 -10.05 8.03 -2.62
N LEU A 93 -9.99 7.52 -1.38
CA LEU A 93 -11.15 7.19 -0.56
C LEU A 93 -11.73 8.39 0.20
N GLY A 94 -11.09 9.57 0.14
CA GLY A 94 -11.50 10.77 0.87
C GLY A 94 -10.98 10.83 2.31
N HIS A 95 -9.97 10.02 2.65
CA HIS A 95 -9.32 10.01 3.96
C HIS A 95 -7.99 10.78 3.93
N PRO A 96 -7.50 11.27 5.08
CA PRO A 96 -6.16 11.85 5.16
C PRO A 96 -5.10 10.85 4.69
N GLY A 97 -4.10 11.35 3.96
CA GLY A 97 -2.95 10.55 3.55
C GLY A 97 -2.09 10.08 4.73
N LEU A 98 -1.17 9.15 4.50
CA LEU A 98 -0.31 8.57 5.55
C LEU A 98 0.57 9.59 6.28
N LEU A 99 0.88 10.71 5.61
CA LEU A 99 1.70 11.79 6.16
C LEU A 99 0.85 12.96 6.67
N GLU A 100 -0.45 12.93 6.44
CA GLU A 100 -1.35 14.02 6.77
C GLU A 100 -1.59 14.00 8.29
N GLY A 101 -1.13 15.06 8.97
CA GLY A 101 -1.09 15.13 10.43
C GLY A 101 0.28 14.84 11.06
N CYS A 102 1.32 14.54 10.27
CA CYS A 102 2.70 14.58 10.79
C CYS A 102 3.07 16.02 11.15
N GLN A 103 3.25 16.29 12.45
CA GLN A 103 3.64 17.61 12.96
C GLN A 103 5.15 17.69 13.23
N SER A 104 5.81 16.54 13.32
CA SER A 104 7.22 16.43 13.66
C SER A 104 7.96 15.44 12.75
N ARG A 105 9.29 15.57 12.73
CA ARG A 105 10.16 14.59 12.09
C ARG A 105 9.99 13.18 12.67
N GLY A 106 9.73 13.07 13.97
CA GLY A 106 9.51 11.79 14.64
C GLY A 106 8.24 11.07 14.16
N ASP A 107 7.17 11.81 13.84
CA ASP A 107 5.95 11.24 13.26
C ASP A 107 6.23 10.61 11.89
N LEU A 108 7.03 11.31 11.09
CA LEU A 108 7.42 10.88 9.75
C LEU A 108 8.27 9.60 9.81
N GLU A 109 9.25 9.57 10.72
CA GLU A 109 10.11 8.40 10.97
C GLU A 109 9.26 7.19 11.39
N ARG A 110 8.30 7.37 12.31
CA ARG A 110 7.40 6.29 12.74
C ARG A 110 6.53 5.73 11.61
N VAL A 111 6.08 6.58 10.68
CA VAL A 111 5.33 6.15 9.49
C VAL A 111 6.22 5.34 8.54
N ALA A 112 7.47 5.78 8.35
CA ALA A 112 8.45 5.08 7.53
C ALA A 112 8.85 3.72 8.13
N ASP A 113 9.11 3.68 9.43
CA ASP A 113 9.50 2.47 10.16
C ASP A 113 8.47 1.36 10.04
N ARG A 114 7.16 1.70 10.08
CA ARG A 114 6.09 0.71 9.84
C ARG A 114 6.24 0.02 8.48
N HIS A 115 6.53 0.77 7.42
CA HIS A 115 6.72 0.21 6.08
C HIS A 115 8.04 -0.55 5.92
N ILE A 116 9.09 -0.12 6.63
CA ILE A 116 10.40 -0.81 6.66
C ILE A 116 10.26 -2.15 7.39
N ASN A 117 9.65 -2.17 8.57
CA ASN A 117 9.50 -3.34 9.42
C ASN A 117 8.54 -4.38 8.82
N ALA A 118 7.50 -3.95 8.10
CA ALA A 118 6.66 -4.88 7.32
C ALA A 118 7.47 -5.63 6.25
N ALA A 119 8.46 -4.97 5.62
CA ALA A 119 9.33 -5.62 4.65
C ALA A 119 10.37 -6.54 5.28
N ALA A 120 10.80 -6.25 6.51
CA ALA A 120 11.61 -7.16 7.31
C ALA A 120 10.82 -8.40 7.79
N GLY A 121 9.50 -8.46 7.51
CA GLY A 121 8.62 -9.52 7.98
C GLY A 121 8.29 -9.43 9.47
N GLN A 122 8.61 -8.30 10.11
CA GLN A 122 8.41 -8.06 11.53
C GLN A 122 7.02 -7.50 11.86
N LEU A 123 6.26 -7.04 10.85
CA LEU A 123 4.91 -6.52 11.01
C LEU A 123 3.94 -7.18 10.04
N ASP A 124 2.72 -7.41 10.51
CA ASP A 124 1.56 -7.82 9.72
C ASP A 124 0.75 -6.58 9.27
N VAL A 125 -0.45 -6.81 8.72
CA VAL A 125 -1.35 -5.73 8.28
C VAL A 125 -1.71 -4.79 9.44
N ASN A 126 -1.90 -5.32 10.65
CA ASN A 126 -2.24 -4.52 11.83
C ASN A 126 -1.05 -3.66 12.29
N GLY A 127 0.16 -4.19 12.22
CA GLY A 127 1.38 -3.45 12.48
C GLY A 127 1.54 -2.22 11.57
N LEU A 128 1.13 -2.31 10.30
CA LEU A 128 1.11 -1.16 9.38
C LEU A 128 0.09 -0.08 9.80
N LEU A 129 -0.99 -0.46 10.47
CA LEU A 129 -1.95 0.49 11.03
C LEU A 129 -1.44 1.21 12.27
N GLY A 130 -0.35 0.73 12.88
CA GLY A 130 0.08 1.18 14.20
C GLY A 130 -0.75 0.57 15.33
N MET A 131 -1.49 -0.51 15.05
CA MET A 131 -2.15 -1.31 16.08
C MET A 131 -1.17 -2.42 16.47
N THR A 132 -0.66 -2.39 17.69
CA THR A 132 0.07 -3.55 18.24
C THR A 132 -0.90 -4.72 18.40
N PRO A 133 -0.53 -5.95 18.01
CA PRO A 133 -1.33 -7.11 18.37
C PRO A 133 -1.41 -7.19 19.90
N SER A 134 -2.63 -7.28 20.41
CA SER A 134 -2.95 -7.48 21.84
C SER A 134 -2.39 -8.79 22.37
#